data_AF-A0A1C5P5N1-F1
#
_entry.id   AF-A0A1C5P5N1-F1
#
_cell.length_a   1.000
_cell.length_b   1.000
_cell.length_c   1.000
_cell.angle_alpha   90.00
_cell.angle_beta   90.00
_cell.angle_gamma   90.00
#
_symmetry.space_group_name_H-M   'P 1'
#
loop_
_entity.id
_entity.type
_entity.pdbx_description
1 polymer ?
#
loop_
_entity_poly.entity_id
_entity_poly.type
_entity_poly.pdbx_seq_one_letter_code
_entity_poly.pdbx_strand_id
1 'polypeptide(L)'
;MEAVYFFDPGLKIGETLKNSDIVEKFKCGNMGGMRRSKTTDTLVIVSDNTKGIYHDKWIGGILHYTGIGKNGDQDINWVQNATLAGCGHNGVDVHLFEVIDEGEYVYCGLIELVDEPYAGTQPGEDGNSRKVWMFPIRPVPDNDVKKPPMFVFKDMEDFKNRGGDVDAQYMKALAEKR
;
A
#
# COMPACT_ATOMS: atom_id res chain seq x y z
N MET A 1 -20.45 -1.66 15.68
CA MET A 1 -19.78 -2.97 15.70
C MET A 1 -18.30 -2.67 15.79
N GLU A 2 -17.63 -3.08 16.86
CA GLU A 2 -16.17 -3.01 16.91
C GLU A 2 -15.63 -4.03 15.90
N ALA A 3 -14.71 -3.61 15.04
CA ALA A 3 -14.00 -4.54 14.16
C ALA A 3 -13.19 -5.48 15.06
N VAL A 4 -13.57 -6.76 15.09
CA VAL A 4 -12.81 -7.79 15.79
C VAL A 4 -11.69 -8.23 14.86
N TYR A 5 -10.47 -7.78 15.12
CA TYR A 5 -9.27 -8.26 14.44
C TYR A 5 -8.82 -9.55 15.13
N PHE A 6 -8.45 -10.57 14.35
CA PHE A 6 -8.22 -11.94 14.83
C PHE A 6 -6.74 -12.31 14.90
N PHE A 7 -5.86 -11.68 14.10
CA PHE A 7 -4.44 -12.01 14.04
C PHE A 7 -3.55 -10.98 14.75
N ASP A 8 -2.84 -11.42 15.78
CA ASP A 8 -1.79 -10.63 16.43
C ASP A 8 -0.40 -11.12 15.99
N PRO A 9 0.36 -10.33 15.19
CA PRO A 9 1.71 -10.68 14.77
C PRO A 9 2.78 -10.43 15.85
N GLY A 10 2.40 -9.87 17.01
CA GLY A 10 3.32 -9.48 18.08
C GLY A 10 4.25 -8.34 17.68
N LEU A 11 3.84 -7.49 16.74
CA LEU A 11 4.63 -6.37 16.21
C LEU A 11 4.19 -5.04 16.80
N LYS A 12 5.15 -4.13 16.98
CA LYS A 12 4.88 -2.76 17.37
C LYS A 12 4.82 -1.85 16.14
N ILE A 13 3.91 -0.89 16.13
CA ILE A 13 3.90 0.17 15.11
C ILE A 13 5.26 0.87 15.13
N GLY A 14 5.85 1.07 13.94
CA GLY A 14 7.20 1.60 13.75
C GLY A 14 8.32 0.56 13.84
N GLU A 15 8.02 -0.71 14.11
CA GLU A 15 9.02 -1.79 14.08
C GLU A 15 9.49 -2.05 12.65
N THR A 16 10.81 -2.10 12.45
CA THR A 16 11.44 -2.42 11.16
C THR A 16 11.74 -3.91 11.06
N LEU A 17 11.29 -4.54 9.98
CA LEU A 17 11.45 -5.96 9.71
C LEU A 17 12.19 -6.20 8.38
N LYS A 18 12.77 -7.40 8.26
CA LYS A 18 13.20 -7.92 6.96
C LYS A 18 12.03 -8.65 6.29
N ASN A 19 12.13 -8.80 4.97
CA ASN A 19 11.16 -9.55 4.18
C ASN A 19 10.96 -11.00 4.69
N SER A 20 12.03 -11.65 5.15
CA SER A 20 11.98 -13.00 5.73
C SER A 20 11.09 -13.07 6.97
N ASP A 21 11.14 -12.05 7.81
CA ASP A 21 10.44 -12.01 9.08
C ASP A 21 8.93 -11.86 8.83
N ILE A 22 8.55 -11.07 7.82
CA ILE A 22 7.15 -10.93 7.36
C ILE A 22 6.64 -12.27 6.84
N VAL A 23 7.39 -12.94 5.97
CA VAL A 23 7.02 -14.26 5.42
C VAL A 23 6.84 -15.27 6.54
N GLU A 24 7.75 -15.30 7.51
CA GLU A 24 7.68 -16.24 8.63
C GLU A 24 6.49 -15.94 9.55
N LYS A 25 6.25 -14.68 9.91
CA LYS A 25 5.17 -14.28 10.83
C LYS A 25 3.79 -14.44 10.20
N PHE A 26 3.59 -13.90 8.99
CA PHE A 26 2.29 -13.87 8.33
C PHE A 26 2.02 -15.10 7.45
N LYS A 27 3.01 -15.96 7.22
CA LYS A 27 2.88 -17.14 6.33
C LYS A 27 2.42 -16.77 4.90
N CYS A 28 2.75 -15.56 4.45
CA CYS A 28 2.39 -15.05 3.13
C CYS A 28 3.50 -15.28 2.09
N GLY A 29 3.23 -14.94 0.83
CA GLY A 29 4.26 -14.93 -0.22
C GLY A 29 5.40 -13.93 0.09
N ASN A 30 6.53 -14.09 -0.57
CA ASN A 30 7.76 -13.30 -0.35
C ASN A 30 7.90 -12.07 -1.25
N MET A 31 6.99 -11.87 -2.20
CA MET A 31 7.07 -10.80 -3.21
C MET A 31 5.69 -10.20 -3.52
N GLY A 32 5.71 -9.02 -4.16
CA GLY A 32 4.50 -8.27 -4.50
C GLY A 32 4.08 -7.27 -3.41
N GLY A 33 3.19 -6.35 -3.81
CA GLY A 33 2.61 -5.35 -2.91
C GLY A 33 1.53 -5.93 -2.01
N MET A 34 0.66 -6.81 -2.52
CA MET A 34 -0.37 -7.50 -1.72
C MET A 34 -0.06 -8.98 -1.57
N ARG A 35 -0.02 -9.47 -0.33
CA ARG A 35 0.44 -10.83 0.01
C ARG A 35 -0.58 -11.50 0.93
N ARG A 36 -1.52 -12.21 0.33
CA ARG A 36 -2.56 -12.95 1.05
C ARG A 36 -1.99 -14.21 1.70
N SER A 37 -2.31 -14.42 2.97
CA SER A 37 -2.13 -15.69 3.67
C SER A 37 -3.49 -16.27 4.03
N LYS A 38 -3.73 -17.52 3.65
CA LYS A 38 -4.92 -18.28 4.11
C LYS A 38 -4.67 -18.97 5.46
N THR A 39 -3.42 -19.03 5.91
CA THR A 39 -3.05 -19.73 7.15
C THR A 39 -3.31 -18.86 8.37
N THR A 40 -3.06 -17.56 8.26
CA THR A 40 -3.25 -16.56 9.33
C THR A 40 -4.47 -15.69 9.10
N ASP A 41 -5.23 -15.96 8.03
CA ASP A 41 -6.31 -15.10 7.55
C ASP A 41 -5.94 -13.61 7.43
N THR A 42 -4.69 -13.31 7.06
CA THR A 42 -4.23 -11.93 6.85
C THR A 42 -3.95 -11.58 5.38
N LEU A 43 -4.01 -10.30 5.07
CA LEU A 43 -3.45 -9.70 3.86
C LEU A 43 -2.38 -8.70 4.27
N VAL A 44 -1.13 -8.97 3.92
CA VAL A 44 -0.06 -7.97 4.06
C VAL A 44 -0.07 -7.09 2.82
N ILE A 45 -0.17 -5.78 3.00
CA ILE A 45 0.04 -4.78 1.95
C ILE A 45 1.35 -4.03 2.22
N VAL A 46 2.11 -3.82 1.16
CA VAL A 46 3.40 -3.13 1.18
C VAL A 46 3.32 -1.95 0.22
N SER A 47 3.49 -0.75 0.75
CA SER A 47 3.78 0.44 -0.06
C SER A 47 5.29 0.62 -0.11
N ASP A 48 5.87 0.37 -1.29
CA ASP A 48 7.32 0.32 -1.46
C ASP A 48 7.79 1.44 -2.37
N ASN A 49 8.32 2.50 -1.75
CA ASN A 49 8.78 3.68 -2.46
C ASN A 49 10.14 3.47 -3.10
N THR A 50 10.88 2.40 -2.80
CA THR A 50 12.17 2.12 -3.43
C THR A 50 12.00 1.63 -4.87
N LYS A 51 10.78 1.23 -5.24
CA LYS A 51 10.44 0.70 -6.55
C LYS A 51 9.78 1.79 -7.41
N GLY A 52 10.36 2.05 -8.57
CA GLY A 52 9.93 3.09 -9.52
C GLY A 52 8.64 2.82 -10.30
N ILE A 53 7.77 1.95 -9.79
CA ILE A 53 6.55 1.50 -10.47
C ILE A 53 5.28 1.73 -9.64
N TYR A 54 5.42 2.28 -8.42
CA TYR A 54 4.31 2.47 -7.51
C TYR A 54 3.98 3.95 -7.33
N HIS A 55 2.68 4.23 -7.42
CA HIS A 55 2.10 5.56 -7.47
C HIS A 55 1.33 5.90 -6.19
N ASP A 56 1.54 5.15 -5.10
CA ASP A 56 0.81 5.39 -3.86
C ASP A 56 1.10 6.80 -3.34
N LYS A 57 0.07 7.48 -2.83
CA LYS A 57 0.16 8.85 -2.31
C LYS A 57 -0.57 8.95 -0.98
N TRP A 58 0.07 9.57 -0.01
CA TRP A 58 -0.60 10.02 1.20
C TRP A 58 -1.23 11.38 0.95
N ILE A 59 -2.55 11.49 1.08
CA ILE A 59 -3.29 12.74 0.90
C ILE A 59 -4.15 12.94 2.14
N GLY A 60 -3.90 14.00 2.91
CA GLY A 60 -4.69 14.28 4.13
C GLY A 60 -4.64 13.17 5.17
N GLY A 61 -3.53 12.44 5.26
CA GLY A 61 -3.38 11.31 6.18
C GLY A 61 -4.03 10.01 5.71
N ILE A 62 -4.54 9.95 4.48
CA ILE A 62 -5.09 8.75 3.84
C ILE A 62 -4.09 8.26 2.79
N LEU A 63 -3.74 6.99 2.80
CA LEU A 63 -2.94 6.38 1.75
C LEU A 63 -3.86 5.93 0.62
N HIS A 64 -3.68 6.50 -0.56
CA HIS A 64 -4.32 6.05 -1.78
C HIS A 64 -3.47 4.94 -2.39
N TYR A 65 -3.73 3.71 -1.95
CA TYR A 65 -2.96 2.52 -2.33
C TYR A 65 -3.39 1.97 -3.69
N THR A 66 -2.44 1.64 -4.55
CA THR A 66 -2.72 1.12 -5.89
C THR A 66 -2.96 -0.40 -5.85
N GLY A 67 -4.04 -0.85 -6.49
CA GLY A 67 -4.39 -2.26 -6.65
C GLY A 67 -3.32 -3.10 -7.35
N ILE A 68 -3.46 -4.43 -7.28
CA ILE A 68 -2.59 -5.37 -8.00
C ILE A 68 -3.00 -5.56 -9.47
N GLY A 69 -2.06 -6.12 -10.24
CA GLY A 69 -2.11 -6.22 -11.70
C GLY A 69 -1.29 -5.10 -12.29
N LYS A 70 -0.14 -5.41 -12.90
CA LYS A 70 0.89 -4.44 -13.32
C LYS A 70 0.71 -3.92 -14.75
N ASN A 71 0.03 -4.71 -15.58
CA ASN A 71 -0.24 -4.39 -16.99
C ASN A 71 -1.71 -4.68 -17.28
N GLY A 72 -2.26 -3.95 -18.24
CA GLY A 72 -3.69 -3.98 -18.54
C GLY A 72 -4.57 -3.40 -17.44
N ASP A 73 -5.85 -3.29 -17.75
CA ASP A 73 -6.85 -2.76 -16.83
C ASP A 73 -7.05 -3.70 -15.64
N GLN A 74 -7.01 -3.11 -14.44
CA GLN A 74 -7.29 -3.87 -13.22
C GLN A 74 -8.79 -4.19 -13.09
N ASP A 75 -9.05 -5.34 -12.48
CA ASP A 75 -10.37 -5.75 -12.03
C ASP A 75 -10.39 -5.75 -10.49
N ILE A 76 -11.39 -5.07 -9.92
CA ILE A 76 -11.57 -4.98 -8.46
C ILE A 76 -11.98 -6.32 -7.87
N ASN A 77 -12.67 -7.16 -8.66
CA ASN A 77 -13.15 -8.47 -8.22
C ASN A 77 -12.09 -9.57 -8.38
N TRP A 78 -10.88 -9.20 -8.81
CA TRP A 78 -9.82 -10.15 -9.10
C TRP A 78 -8.83 -10.30 -7.93
N VAL A 79 -8.71 -11.53 -7.43
CA VAL A 79 -7.68 -11.99 -6.47
C VAL A 79 -7.56 -11.07 -5.24
N GLN A 80 -6.41 -10.43 -4.99
CA GLN A 80 -6.20 -9.63 -3.78
C GLN A 80 -6.94 -8.29 -3.81
N ASN A 81 -7.28 -7.75 -5.00
CA ASN A 81 -8.13 -6.56 -5.06
C ASN A 81 -9.49 -6.83 -4.43
N ALA A 82 -10.08 -8.00 -4.70
CA ALA A 82 -11.37 -8.40 -4.11
C ALA A 82 -11.24 -8.57 -2.59
N THR A 83 -10.09 -9.07 -2.13
CA THR A 83 -9.83 -9.23 -0.70
C THR A 83 -9.74 -7.87 -0.01
N LEU A 84 -8.98 -6.93 -0.58
CA LEU A 84 -8.82 -5.60 -0.01
C LEU A 84 -10.15 -4.81 -0.06
N ALA A 85 -10.90 -4.91 -1.16
CA ALA A 85 -12.22 -4.28 -1.29
C ALA A 85 -13.22 -4.77 -0.23
N GLY A 86 -13.10 -6.03 0.21
CA GLY A 86 -13.92 -6.61 1.27
C GLY A 86 -13.37 -6.41 2.69
N CYS A 87 -12.31 -5.62 2.88
CA CYS A 87 -11.69 -5.37 4.18
C CYS A 87 -12.73 -4.98 5.24
N GLY A 88 -12.59 -5.54 6.44
CA GLY A 88 -13.54 -5.36 7.55
C GLY A 88 -14.81 -6.22 7.49
N HIS A 89 -15.07 -6.91 6.37
CA HIS A 89 -16.32 -7.65 6.15
C HIS A 89 -16.11 -9.10 5.71
N ASN A 90 -14.90 -9.47 5.30
CA ASN A 90 -14.59 -10.79 4.72
C ASN A 90 -13.74 -11.68 5.65
N GLY A 91 -13.56 -11.30 6.91
CA GLY A 91 -12.76 -12.06 7.88
C GLY A 91 -11.26 -12.04 7.61
N VAL A 92 -10.78 -11.05 6.85
CA VAL A 92 -9.35 -10.87 6.55
C VAL A 92 -8.80 -9.61 7.20
N ASP A 93 -7.82 -9.79 8.08
CA ASP A 93 -7.08 -8.68 8.67
C ASP A 93 -6.05 -8.14 7.69
N VAL A 94 -6.07 -6.83 7.44
CA VAL A 94 -5.14 -6.19 6.50
C VAL A 94 -4.10 -5.40 7.27
N HIS A 95 -2.83 -5.72 7.04
CA HIS A 95 -1.68 -5.12 7.72
C HIS A 95 -0.83 -4.32 6.73
N LEU A 96 -0.50 -3.08 7.07
CA LEU A 96 0.32 -2.19 6.23
C LEU A 96 1.78 -2.19 6.66
N PHE A 97 2.66 -2.27 5.66
CA PHE A 97 4.08 -2.00 5.76
C PHE A 97 4.49 -0.93 4.75
N GLU A 98 5.40 -0.05 5.16
CA GLU A 98 6.04 0.91 4.27
C GLU A 98 7.53 0.60 4.11
N VAL A 99 8.05 0.81 2.90
CA VAL A 99 9.47 0.64 2.57
C VAL A 99 9.97 1.93 1.96
N ILE A 100 10.73 2.69 2.74
CA ILE A 100 11.42 3.92 2.29
C ILE A 100 12.85 3.60 1.87
N ASP A 101 13.51 2.71 2.61
CA ASP A 101 14.87 2.25 2.39
C ASP A 101 14.83 0.76 2.03
N GLU A 102 15.61 0.34 1.02
CA GLU A 102 15.48 -1.00 0.44
C GLU A 102 15.76 -2.10 1.48
N GLY A 103 14.79 -3.00 1.66
CA GLY A 103 14.89 -4.11 2.62
C GLY A 103 14.42 -3.77 4.04
N GLU A 104 14.07 -2.52 4.32
CA GLU A 104 13.53 -2.06 5.61
C GLU A 104 12.00 -1.91 5.54
N TYR A 105 11.28 -2.89 6.10
CA TYR A 105 9.82 -2.89 6.10
C TYR A 105 9.31 -2.40 7.45
N VAL A 106 8.79 -1.17 7.50
CA VAL A 106 8.29 -0.56 8.73
C VAL A 106 6.81 -0.90 8.90
N TYR A 107 6.47 -1.55 10.01
CA TYR A 107 5.09 -1.94 10.31
C TYR A 107 4.25 -0.72 10.70
N CYS A 108 3.14 -0.50 9.99
CA CYS A 108 2.24 0.65 10.22
C CYS A 108 0.98 0.29 10.99
N GLY A 109 0.73 -1.00 11.26
CA GLY A 109 -0.49 -1.47 11.93
C GLY A 109 -1.50 -2.13 11.00
N LEU A 110 -2.68 -2.40 11.57
CA LEU A 110 -3.88 -2.78 10.82
C LEU A 110 -4.38 -1.57 10.03
N ILE A 111 -5.16 -1.80 8.98
CA ILE A 111 -5.81 -0.72 8.24
C ILE A 111 -7.33 -0.86 8.23
N GLU A 112 -7.98 0.23 7.86
CA GLU A 112 -9.37 0.26 7.41
C GLU A 112 -9.46 0.93 6.03
N LEU A 113 -10.52 0.64 5.29
CA LEU A 113 -10.95 1.45 4.15
C LEU A 113 -11.70 2.67 4.67
N VAL A 114 -11.24 3.87 4.31
CA VAL A 114 -11.88 5.12 4.75
C VAL A 114 -12.93 5.65 3.77
N ASP A 115 -12.94 5.13 2.55
CA ASP A 115 -13.91 5.43 1.49
C ASP A 115 -13.99 4.26 0.49
N GLU A 116 -14.90 4.34 -0.48
CA GLU A 116 -15.02 3.34 -1.54
C GLU A 116 -13.79 3.35 -2.47
N PRO A 117 -13.28 2.16 -2.87
CA PRO A 117 -12.26 2.09 -3.89
C PRO A 117 -12.74 2.72 -5.21
N TYR A 118 -11.86 3.45 -5.90
CA TYR A 118 -12.22 4.17 -7.12
C TYR A 118 -11.23 3.89 -8.26
N ALA A 119 -11.67 4.09 -9.49
CA ALA A 119 -10.82 3.90 -10.66
C ALA A 119 -9.93 5.11 -10.92
N GLY A 120 -8.67 4.86 -11.25
CA GLY A 120 -7.70 5.86 -11.72
C GLY A 120 -7.04 5.42 -13.03
N THR A 121 -6.14 6.27 -13.54
CA THR A 121 -5.30 5.96 -14.70
C THR A 121 -3.84 6.15 -14.31
N GLN A 122 -3.04 5.11 -14.55
CA GLN A 122 -1.59 5.11 -14.31
C GLN A 122 -0.91 4.34 -15.45
N PRO A 123 0.39 4.57 -15.72
CA PRO A 123 1.13 3.70 -16.61
C PRO A 123 1.30 2.28 -16.02
N GLY A 124 1.33 1.26 -16.88
CA GLY A 124 1.81 -0.07 -16.54
C GLY A 124 3.32 -0.15 -16.51
N GLU A 125 3.85 -1.34 -16.19
CA GLU A 125 5.29 -1.61 -16.33
C GLU A 125 5.74 -1.55 -17.81
N ASP A 126 4.82 -1.76 -18.74
CA ASP A 126 5.01 -1.60 -20.18
C ASP A 126 4.98 -0.12 -20.64
N GLY A 127 4.73 0.82 -19.72
CA GLY A 127 4.60 2.25 -19.99
C GLY A 127 3.24 2.66 -20.58
N ASN A 128 2.33 1.72 -20.84
CA ASN A 128 1.02 2.02 -21.40
C ASN A 128 0.05 2.48 -20.31
N SER A 129 -0.74 3.51 -20.60
CA SER A 129 -1.81 3.93 -19.70
C SER A 129 -2.84 2.80 -19.53
N ARG A 130 -3.24 2.54 -18.28
CA ARG A 130 -4.22 1.52 -17.93
C ARG A 130 -5.11 1.98 -16.78
N LYS A 131 -6.30 1.38 -16.67
CA LYS A 131 -7.16 1.56 -15.51
C LYS A 131 -6.56 0.85 -14.30
N VAL A 132 -6.48 1.56 -13.18
CA VAL A 132 -6.10 1.01 -11.87
C VAL A 132 -7.24 1.21 -10.88
N TRP A 133 -7.26 0.39 -9.82
CA TRP A 133 -8.10 0.60 -8.66
C TRP A 133 -7.28 1.21 -7.53
N MET A 134 -7.78 2.31 -6.98
CA MET A 134 -7.19 3.00 -5.85
C MET A 134 -8.00 2.67 -4.59
N PHE A 135 -7.30 2.27 -3.53
CA PHE A 135 -7.86 1.90 -2.24
C PHE A 135 -7.50 2.98 -1.21
N PRO A 136 -8.44 3.85 -0.82
CA PRO A 136 -8.19 4.84 0.22
C PRO A 136 -8.20 4.14 1.58
N ILE A 137 -7.02 4.01 2.19
CA ILE A 137 -6.83 3.29 3.45
C ILE A 137 -6.15 4.16 4.51
N ARG A 138 -6.35 3.81 5.78
CA ARG A 138 -5.67 4.43 6.91
C ARG A 138 -5.30 3.39 7.96
N PRO A 139 -4.13 3.51 8.62
CA PRO A 139 -3.79 2.71 9.79
C PRO A 139 -4.76 2.91 10.95
N VAL A 140 -5.02 1.84 11.71
CA VAL A 140 -5.81 1.84 12.94
C VAL A 140 -5.00 1.16 14.05
N PRO A 141 -4.61 1.87 15.12
CA PRO A 141 -4.80 3.32 15.31
C PRO A 141 -3.97 4.14 14.31
N ASP A 142 -4.40 5.38 14.10
CA ASP A 142 -3.60 6.37 13.37
C ASP A 142 -2.23 6.55 14.07
N ASN A 143 -1.21 6.85 13.28
CA ASN A 143 0.17 6.90 13.76
C ASN A 143 1.08 7.81 12.92
N ASP A 144 2.26 8.08 13.49
CA ASP A 144 3.29 8.97 12.97
C ASP A 144 4.48 8.22 12.34
N VAL A 145 4.28 6.96 11.93
CA VAL A 145 5.30 6.22 11.17
C VAL A 145 5.78 7.08 10.01
N LYS A 146 7.09 7.15 9.85
CA LYS A 146 7.73 7.99 8.83
C LYS A 146 7.22 7.60 7.45
N LYS A 147 6.67 8.58 6.74
CA LYS A 147 6.16 8.47 5.38
C LYS A 147 7.17 9.07 4.38
N PRO A 148 7.17 8.65 3.11
CA PRO A 148 8.02 9.23 2.06
C PRO A 148 7.63 10.71 1.79
N PRO A 149 8.46 11.72 2.15
CA PRO A 149 8.03 13.12 2.12
C PRO A 149 7.57 13.62 0.74
N MET A 150 8.15 13.07 -0.33
CA MET A 150 7.80 13.43 -1.70
C MET A 150 6.37 13.04 -2.07
N PHE A 151 5.83 11.97 -1.47
CA PHE A 151 4.51 11.41 -1.76
C PHE A 151 3.46 11.70 -0.69
N VAL A 152 3.77 12.61 0.23
CA VAL A 152 2.84 13.07 1.28
C VAL A 152 2.33 14.45 0.91
N PHE A 153 1.01 14.60 0.87
CA PHE A 153 0.28 15.83 0.56
C PHE A 153 -0.65 16.17 1.71
N LYS A 154 -0.74 17.46 2.03
CA LYS A 154 -1.57 17.94 3.14
C LYS A 154 -3.05 17.63 2.91
N ASP A 155 -3.51 17.79 1.68
CA ASP A 155 -4.90 17.61 1.26
C ASP A 155 -4.96 17.45 -0.28
N MET A 156 -6.17 17.29 -0.80
CA MET A 156 -6.40 17.16 -2.25
C MET A 156 -6.03 18.42 -3.04
N GLU A 157 -6.04 19.60 -2.43
CA GLU A 157 -5.63 20.84 -3.09
C GLU A 157 -4.11 20.88 -3.25
N ASP A 158 -3.36 20.55 -2.20
CA ASP A 158 -1.90 20.36 -2.25
C ASP A 158 -1.50 19.29 -3.29
N PHE A 159 -2.22 18.15 -3.33
CA PHE A 159 -2.00 17.13 -4.35
C PHE A 159 -2.23 17.66 -5.77
N LYS A 160 -3.30 18.41 -6.02
CA LYS A 160 -3.55 19.01 -7.36
C LYS A 160 -2.48 20.03 -7.75
N ASN A 161 -1.94 20.78 -6.79
CA ASN A 161 -0.99 21.85 -7.04
C ASN A 161 0.42 21.34 -7.38
N ARG A 162 0.88 20.24 -6.76
CA ARG A 162 2.26 19.74 -6.96
C ARG A 162 2.40 18.23 -7.19
N GLY A 163 1.31 17.48 -7.17
CA GLY A 163 1.32 16.02 -7.32
C GLY A 163 1.36 15.53 -8.77
N GLY A 164 1.06 16.38 -9.75
CA GLY A 164 0.95 15.97 -11.16
C GLY A 164 2.21 15.32 -11.75
N ASP A 165 3.39 15.84 -11.41
CA ASP A 165 4.67 15.37 -11.95
C ASP A 165 5.53 14.62 -10.90
N VAL A 166 4.98 14.34 -9.72
CA VAL A 166 5.76 13.82 -8.58
C VAL A 166 6.44 12.49 -8.90
N ASP A 167 5.77 11.62 -9.64
CA ASP A 167 6.31 10.31 -10.02
C ASP A 167 7.45 10.46 -11.05
N ALA A 168 7.29 11.37 -12.02
CA ALA A 168 8.34 11.66 -13.00
C ALA A 168 9.59 12.28 -12.33
N GLN A 169 9.38 13.20 -11.38
CA GLN A 169 10.46 13.79 -10.59
C GLN A 169 11.19 12.74 -9.76
N TYR A 170 10.45 11.82 -9.14
CA TYR A 170 11.03 10.73 -8.37
C TYR A 170 11.88 9.80 -9.24
N MET A 171 11.37 9.40 -10.40
CA MET A 171 12.11 8.55 -11.34
C MET A 171 13.39 9.20 -11.83
N LYS A 172 13.36 10.51 -12.08
CA LYS A 172 14.56 11.28 -12.43
C LYS A 172 15.58 11.27 -11.29
N ALA A 173 15.15 11.53 -10.05
CA ALA A 173 16.03 11.52 -8.89
C ALA A 173 16.65 10.14 -8.61
N LEU A 174 15.91 9.04 -8.86
CA LEU A 174 16.44 7.67 -8.77
C LEU A 174 17.49 7.40 -9.85
N ALA A 175 17.28 7.88 -11.07
CA ALA A 175 18.25 7.71 -12.15
C ALA A 175 19.55 8.49 -11.91
N GLU A 176 19.47 9.68 -11.30
CA GLU A 176 20.62 10.52 -10.97
C GLU A 176 21.46 10.01 -9.78
N LYS A 177 20.90 9.13 -8.94
CA LYS A 177 21.61 8.49 -7.81
C LYS A 177 22.38 7.22 -8.19
N ARG A 178 22.27 6.76 -9.44
CA ARG A 178 22.98 5.58 -9.97
C ARG A 178 24.24 6.01 -10.71
#